data_AF-A0A2D9J3H6-F1
#
_entry.id   AF-A0A2D9J3H6-F1
#
_cell.length_a   1.000
_cell.length_b   1.000
_cell.length_c   1.000
_cell.angle_alpha   90.00
_cell.angle_beta   90.00
_cell.angle_gamma   90.00
#
_symmetry.space_group_name_H-M   'P 1'
#
loop_
_entity.id
_entity.type
_entity.pdbx_description
1 polymer ?
#
loop_
_entity_poly.entity_id
_entity_poly.type
_entity_poly.pdbx_seq_one_letter_code
_entity_poly.pdbx_strand_id
1 'polypeptide(L)'
;MKLLNTLLLFTCIVFFNTNIQSQSLSITDSDISKITERLENLSTVELVERRAVLIKSLNEEEEGSDAAVMLVSRSERLLELSIIEQLLILAGVILVDNITEDSTTPPDTVSPVITILGENPATVELGDAYTDAGATADTGETVVTIGSVDTNTVGSYTITYTATDSAGNIGTATRTVNVIDTTDPVITITGDNPATVELGTAYIDAGATATDLDDVSVTSTSNVDTDTVGSYSVVYTATDASGNSSTATRTVNVVDTTSPIINSPSSFTVQENQLSIGTVEVSDAGDVTFSVTGSDIIVIDQNGVLSFLTAPDFESQTTYTVVVTVTDASGNSVSQEITINITNDPDDDDDDTGTGTGTGTGTGTGTGTGTGTGTS
;
A
#
# COMPACT_ATOMS: atom_id res chain seq x y z
N MET A 1 -24.19 -60.11 69.91
CA MET A 1 -23.33 -59.25 69.06
C MET A 1 -21.93 -59.85 69.00
N LYS A 2 -21.83 -61.12 68.58
CA LYS A 2 -20.64 -61.98 68.72
C LYS A 2 -20.34 -62.80 67.44
N LEU A 3 -21.03 -62.51 66.34
CA LEU A 3 -20.90 -63.22 65.06
C LEU A 3 -20.58 -62.32 63.85
N LEU A 4 -20.59 -60.98 64.02
CA LEU A 4 -20.23 -60.06 62.93
C LEU A 4 -18.74 -59.66 62.94
N ASN A 5 -18.04 -59.95 64.05
CA ASN A 5 -16.61 -59.62 64.22
C ASN A 5 -15.65 -60.70 63.70
N THR A 6 -16.13 -61.88 63.34
CA THR A 6 -15.29 -62.97 62.81
C THR A 6 -15.22 -62.94 61.27
N LEU A 7 -16.20 -62.32 60.60
CA LEU A 7 -16.25 -62.28 59.13
C LEU A 7 -15.40 -61.14 58.52
N LEU A 8 -15.19 -60.04 59.25
CA LEU A 8 -14.28 -58.96 58.84
C LEU A 8 -12.80 -59.30 59.15
N LEU A 9 -12.57 -60.22 60.09
CA LEU A 9 -11.25 -60.74 60.46
C LEU A 9 -10.66 -61.65 59.38
N PHE A 10 -11.50 -62.29 58.55
CA PHE A 10 -11.05 -63.22 57.50
C PHE A 10 -10.75 -62.53 56.16
N THR A 11 -11.44 -61.45 55.81
CA THR A 11 -11.29 -60.80 54.49
C THR A 11 -10.05 -59.91 54.38
N CYS A 12 -9.53 -59.35 55.48
CA CYS A 12 -8.29 -58.57 55.45
C CYS A 12 -7.02 -59.43 55.59
N ILE A 13 -7.10 -60.62 56.19
CA ILE A 13 -5.97 -61.56 56.28
C ILE A 13 -5.65 -62.20 54.90
N VAL A 14 -6.62 -62.28 53.99
CA VAL A 14 -6.44 -62.86 52.64
C VAL A 14 -5.80 -61.87 51.66
N PHE A 15 -5.98 -60.54 51.82
CA PHE A 15 -5.48 -59.55 50.85
C PHE A 15 -4.00 -59.19 51.04
N PHE A 16 -3.40 -59.44 52.21
CA PHE A 16 -1.95 -59.36 52.40
C PHE A 16 -1.23 -60.70 52.15
N ASN A 17 -1.97 -61.80 51.99
CA ASN A 17 -1.43 -63.15 51.75
C ASN A 17 -1.21 -63.50 50.27
N THR A 18 -1.58 -62.63 49.33
CA THR A 18 -1.49 -62.94 47.88
C THR A 18 -0.14 -62.59 47.24
N ASN A 19 0.87 -62.14 48.00
CA ASN A 19 2.22 -61.93 47.46
C ASN A 19 3.35 -62.64 48.25
N ILE A 20 3.01 -63.68 49.02
CA ILE A 20 4.00 -64.59 49.62
C ILE A 20 3.49 -66.04 49.48
N GLN A 21 3.44 -66.55 48.26
CA GLN A 21 3.32 -68.00 48.03
C GLN A 21 4.70 -68.56 47.68
N SER A 22 5.44 -68.96 48.72
CA SER A 22 6.24 -70.20 48.79
C SER A 22 7.39 -70.10 49.81
N GLN A 23 7.05 -70.01 51.09
CA GLN A 23 7.74 -70.74 52.16
C GLN A 23 6.85 -70.67 53.40
N SER A 24 6.57 -71.83 53.98
CA SER A 24 5.66 -72.03 55.10
C SER A 24 6.12 -71.26 56.35
N LEU A 25 5.62 -70.03 56.51
CA LEU A 25 5.74 -69.23 57.73
C LEU A 25 4.56 -69.59 58.63
N SER A 26 4.80 -70.43 59.63
CA SER A 26 3.79 -71.09 60.45
C SER A 26 3.22 -70.19 61.55
N ILE A 27 2.52 -69.12 61.19
CA ILE A 27 1.62 -68.44 62.13
C ILE A 27 0.30 -69.20 62.11
N THR A 28 -0.03 -69.87 63.21
CA THR A 28 -1.31 -70.59 63.35
C THR A 28 -2.39 -69.70 63.93
N ASP A 29 -3.66 -70.06 63.75
CA ASP A 29 -4.78 -69.38 64.43
C ASP A 29 -4.62 -69.39 65.96
N SER A 30 -3.94 -70.42 66.50
CA SER A 30 -3.60 -70.47 67.92
C SER A 30 -2.58 -69.41 68.33
N ASP A 31 -1.64 -69.04 67.45
CA ASP A 31 -0.62 -68.03 67.73
C ASP A 31 -1.22 -66.63 67.64
N ILE A 32 -2.08 -66.39 66.64
CA ILE A 32 -2.89 -65.16 66.53
C ILE A 32 -3.70 -64.98 67.81
N SER A 33 -4.43 -66.01 68.25
CA SER A 33 -5.28 -65.92 69.45
C SER A 33 -4.49 -65.63 70.73
N LYS A 34 -3.31 -66.23 70.91
CA LYS A 34 -2.45 -65.98 72.08
C LYS A 34 -1.87 -64.56 72.08
N ILE A 35 -1.46 -64.07 70.91
CA ILE A 35 -0.93 -62.72 70.76
C ILE A 35 -2.04 -61.70 71.02
N THR A 36 -3.23 -61.89 70.45
CA THR A 36 -4.38 -61.01 70.68
C THR A 36 -4.78 -60.98 72.15
N GLU A 37 -4.93 -62.12 72.82
CA GLU A 37 -5.30 -62.19 74.24
C GLU A 37 -4.26 -61.50 75.14
N ARG A 38 -2.97 -61.62 74.81
CA ARG A 38 -1.91 -60.91 75.54
C ARG A 38 -2.02 -59.39 75.37
N LEU A 39 -2.28 -58.92 74.15
CA LEU A 39 -2.33 -57.49 73.84
C LEU A 39 -3.62 -56.81 74.32
N GLU A 40 -4.76 -57.49 74.28
CA GLU A 40 -6.04 -56.97 74.79
C GLU A 40 -6.01 -56.70 76.31
N ASN A 41 -5.09 -57.32 77.04
CA ASN A 41 -4.90 -57.14 78.48
C ASN A 41 -3.89 -56.02 78.85
N LEU A 42 -3.26 -55.37 77.87
CA LEU A 42 -2.35 -54.25 78.10
C LEU A 42 -3.12 -52.91 78.16
N SER A 43 -2.61 -51.97 78.95
CA SER A 43 -3.09 -50.59 78.90
C SER A 43 -2.70 -49.89 77.59
N THR A 44 -3.39 -48.80 77.25
CA THR A 44 -3.11 -48.01 76.04
C THR A 44 -1.68 -47.47 76.01
N VAL A 45 -1.11 -47.09 77.16
CA VAL A 45 0.28 -46.63 77.27
C VAL A 45 1.27 -47.77 76.97
N GLU A 46 1.03 -48.94 77.56
CA GLU A 46 1.86 -50.13 77.30
C GLU A 46 1.79 -50.59 75.84
N LEU A 47 0.63 -50.45 75.20
CA LEU A 47 0.47 -50.73 73.76
C LEU A 47 1.27 -49.75 72.90
N VAL A 48 1.28 -48.45 73.22
CA VAL A 48 2.08 -47.43 72.50
C VAL A 48 3.59 -47.68 72.68
N GLU A 49 4.04 -48.00 73.89
CA GLU A 49 5.45 -48.34 74.14
C GLU A 49 5.86 -49.62 73.40
N ARG A 50 5.01 -50.64 73.44
CA ARG A 50 5.24 -51.91 72.74
C ARG A 50 5.30 -51.71 71.23
N ARG A 51 4.44 -50.86 70.67
CA ARG A 51 4.46 -50.45 69.26
C ARG A 51 5.81 -49.85 68.87
N ALA A 52 6.31 -48.87 69.63
CA ALA A 52 7.55 -48.17 69.32
C ALA A 52 8.76 -49.13 69.33
N VAL A 53 8.82 -50.05 70.29
CA VAL A 53 9.86 -51.09 70.37
C VAL A 53 9.76 -52.03 69.15
N LEU A 54 8.55 -52.40 68.76
CA LEU A 54 8.32 -53.33 67.66
C LEU A 54 8.72 -52.72 66.30
N ILE A 55 8.37 -51.45 66.05
CA ILE A 55 8.79 -50.70 64.87
C ILE A 55 10.32 -50.56 64.82
N LYS A 56 10.95 -50.16 65.94
CA LYS A 56 12.41 -50.04 66.01
C LYS A 56 13.08 -51.36 65.66
N SER A 57 12.64 -52.43 66.30
CA SER A 57 13.20 -53.75 66.03
C SER A 57 12.97 -54.18 64.58
N LEU A 58 11.86 -53.78 63.92
CA LEU A 58 11.53 -54.19 62.54
C LEU A 58 12.41 -53.48 61.51
N ASN A 59 12.95 -52.32 61.88
CA ASN A 59 13.88 -51.53 61.08
C ASN A 59 15.35 -51.90 61.33
N GLU A 60 15.66 -52.57 62.43
CA GLU A 60 16.99 -53.11 62.72
C GLU A 60 17.06 -54.55 62.17
N GLU A 61 17.71 -54.75 61.01
CA GLU A 61 17.98 -56.09 60.48
C GLU A 61 18.97 -56.83 61.41
N GLU A 62 18.60 -58.00 61.92
CA GLU A 62 19.52 -58.82 62.72
C GLU A 62 20.60 -59.44 61.80
N GLU A 63 21.76 -58.81 61.69
CA GLU A 63 22.92 -59.44 61.07
C GLU A 63 23.34 -60.69 61.87
N GLY A 64 23.16 -61.88 61.29
CA GLY A 64 23.83 -63.12 61.74
C GLY A 64 22.96 -64.28 62.23
N SER A 65 21.63 -64.26 62.11
CA SER A 65 20.76 -65.41 62.42
C SER A 65 20.23 -66.14 61.17
N ASP A 66 19.87 -67.42 61.32
CA ASP A 66 19.35 -68.27 60.24
C ASP A 66 18.15 -67.59 59.54
N ALA A 67 18.22 -67.44 58.22
CA ALA A 67 17.29 -66.62 57.43
C ALA A 67 15.83 -67.07 57.60
N ALA A 68 15.58 -68.36 57.83
CA ALA A 68 14.25 -68.90 58.10
C ALA A 68 13.72 -68.46 59.48
N VAL A 69 14.57 -68.43 60.51
CA VAL A 69 14.24 -67.98 61.87
C VAL A 69 13.97 -66.47 61.89
N MET A 70 14.77 -65.70 61.16
CA MET A 70 14.60 -64.25 61.02
C MET A 70 13.25 -63.90 60.34
N LEU A 71 12.88 -64.63 59.29
CA LEU A 71 11.60 -64.43 58.59
C LEU A 71 10.40 -64.76 59.47
N VAL A 72 10.45 -65.85 60.24
CA VAL A 72 9.38 -66.23 61.18
C VAL A 72 9.24 -65.18 62.29
N SER A 73 10.34 -64.79 62.93
CA SER A 73 10.34 -63.74 63.96
C SER A 73 9.83 -62.40 63.43
N ARG A 74 10.24 -62.02 62.22
CA ARG A 74 9.76 -60.80 61.55
C ARG A 74 8.25 -60.87 61.27
N SER A 75 7.74 -62.02 60.86
CA SER A 75 6.30 -62.20 60.58
C SER A 75 5.43 -62.15 61.83
N GLU A 76 5.87 -62.73 62.94
CA GLU A 76 5.19 -62.61 64.24
C GLU A 76 5.19 -61.17 64.73
N ARG A 77 6.30 -60.44 64.54
CA ARG A 77 6.43 -59.03 64.94
C ARG A 77 5.59 -58.10 64.06
N LEU A 78 5.42 -58.39 62.78
CA LEU A 78 4.48 -57.67 61.90
C LEU A 78 3.02 -57.94 62.28
N LEU A 79 2.69 -59.18 62.66
CA LEU A 79 1.36 -59.52 63.16
C LEU A 79 1.05 -58.84 64.49
N GLU A 80 1.98 -58.89 65.45
CA GLU A 80 1.86 -58.20 66.74
C GLU A 80 1.67 -56.69 66.51
N LEU A 81 2.40 -56.09 65.57
CA LEU A 81 2.25 -54.68 65.22
C LEU A 81 0.85 -54.39 64.66
N SER A 82 0.38 -55.20 63.72
CA SER A 82 -0.96 -55.04 63.13
C SER A 82 -2.09 -55.14 64.16
N ILE A 83 -1.95 -55.98 65.19
CA ILE A 83 -2.96 -56.12 66.24
C ILE A 83 -2.90 -54.91 67.19
N ILE A 84 -1.70 -54.44 67.54
CA ILE A 84 -1.52 -53.22 68.37
C ILE A 84 -2.13 -51.99 67.69
N GLU A 85 -1.91 -51.81 66.38
CA GLU A 85 -2.52 -50.74 65.58
C GLU A 85 -4.05 -50.73 65.70
N GLN A 86 -4.68 -51.89 65.56
CA GLN A 86 -6.14 -52.02 65.67
C GLN A 86 -6.66 -51.71 67.08
N LEU A 87 -5.96 -52.16 68.12
CA LEU A 87 -6.34 -51.89 69.51
C LEU A 87 -6.17 -50.40 69.86
N LEU A 88 -5.14 -49.73 69.35
CA LEU A 88 -4.91 -48.30 69.56
C LEU A 88 -5.95 -47.44 68.83
N ILE A 89 -6.34 -47.83 67.61
CA ILE A 89 -7.46 -47.21 66.88
C ILE A 89 -8.77 -47.36 67.66
N LEU A 90 -9.06 -48.57 68.17
CA LEU A 90 -10.28 -48.83 68.95
C LEU A 90 -10.30 -48.05 70.27
N ALA A 91 -9.13 -47.81 70.86
CA ALA A 91 -8.96 -46.97 72.05
C ALA A 91 -8.97 -45.46 71.76
N GLY A 92 -9.11 -45.05 70.49
CA GLY A 92 -9.15 -43.64 70.08
C GLY A 92 -7.79 -42.94 70.10
N VAL A 93 -6.68 -43.70 70.08
CA VAL A 93 -5.32 -43.15 70.00
C VAL A 93 -4.98 -42.90 68.53
N ILE A 94 -4.68 -41.66 68.17
CA ILE A 94 -4.20 -41.30 66.83
C ILE A 94 -2.70 -41.60 66.78
N LEU A 95 -2.32 -42.61 66.00
CA LEU A 95 -0.92 -42.92 65.73
C LEU A 95 -0.45 -42.08 64.55
N VAL A 96 0.46 -41.15 64.83
CA VAL A 96 1.15 -40.42 63.77
C VAL A 96 2.31 -41.30 63.31
N ASP A 97 2.13 -41.95 62.16
CA ASP A 97 3.23 -42.58 61.44
C ASP A 97 4.14 -41.50 60.90
N ASN A 98 5.33 -41.39 61.46
CA ASN A 98 6.40 -40.57 60.92
C ASN A 98 7.05 -41.28 59.71
N ILE A 99 6.33 -41.38 58.58
CA ILE A 99 6.90 -41.63 57.24
C ILE A 99 6.01 -41.01 56.15
N THR A 100 6.20 -39.72 55.90
CA THR A 100 6.25 -39.07 54.57
C THR A 100 6.68 -37.64 54.85
N GLU A 101 7.59 -37.09 54.06
CA GLU A 101 7.76 -35.64 54.04
C GLU A 101 6.47 -35.02 53.52
N ASP A 102 5.55 -34.75 54.45
CA ASP A 102 4.44 -33.83 54.28
C ASP A 102 5.07 -32.44 54.18
N SER A 103 5.38 -32.02 52.96
CA SER A 103 5.65 -30.63 52.66
C SER A 103 4.36 -29.86 52.93
N THR A 104 4.20 -29.40 54.17
CA THR A 104 3.08 -28.60 54.69
C THR A 104 2.94 -27.21 54.07
N THR A 105 3.55 -26.97 52.91
CA THR A 105 3.34 -25.75 52.14
C THR A 105 2.09 -25.92 51.28
N PRO A 106 1.12 -24.97 51.32
CA PRO A 106 0.00 -25.01 50.39
C PRO A 106 0.50 -25.09 48.94
N PRO A 107 -0.21 -25.78 48.03
CA PRO A 107 0.19 -25.82 46.63
C PRO A 107 0.28 -24.38 46.10
N ASP A 108 1.38 -24.09 45.41
CA ASP A 108 1.58 -22.79 44.77
C ASP A 108 0.59 -22.63 43.62
N THR A 109 -0.18 -21.55 43.65
CA THR A 109 -1.21 -21.22 42.66
C THR A 109 -0.95 -19.87 41.98
N VAL A 110 0.22 -19.25 42.23
CA VAL A 110 0.55 -17.93 41.71
C VAL A 110 1.28 -18.09 40.38
N SER A 111 0.66 -17.65 39.28
CA SER A 111 1.34 -17.59 37.99
C SER A 111 2.49 -16.57 37.97
N PRO A 112 3.57 -16.84 37.21
CA PRO A 112 4.60 -15.85 36.91
C PRO A 112 4.03 -14.56 36.31
N VAL A 113 4.59 -13.41 36.69
CA VAL A 113 4.25 -12.11 36.11
C VAL A 113 5.24 -11.78 35.00
N ILE A 114 4.73 -11.63 33.78
CA ILE A 114 5.55 -11.29 32.60
C ILE A 114 5.59 -9.78 32.40
N THR A 115 6.80 -9.23 32.33
CA THR A 115 7.08 -7.82 31.97
C THR A 115 7.62 -7.75 30.55
N ILE A 116 6.87 -7.08 29.67
CA ILE A 116 7.22 -6.82 28.27
C ILE A 116 8.34 -5.76 28.22
N LEU A 117 9.41 -6.01 27.47
CA LEU A 117 10.53 -5.05 27.29
C LEU A 117 10.31 -4.15 26.07
N GLY A 118 10.68 -2.87 26.12
CA GLY A 118 10.47 -1.96 24.97
C GLY A 118 9.00 -1.58 24.73
N GLU A 119 8.71 -1.02 23.54
CA GLU A 119 7.41 -0.43 23.22
C GLU A 119 6.27 -1.45 23.13
N ASN A 120 5.07 -1.04 23.58
CA ASN A 120 3.84 -1.80 23.43
C ASN A 120 2.62 -0.83 23.37
N PRO A 121 2.00 -0.61 22.20
CA PRO A 121 2.34 -1.24 20.92
C PRO A 121 3.69 -0.77 20.36
N ALA A 122 4.40 -1.68 19.69
CA ALA A 122 5.56 -1.33 18.86
C ALA A 122 5.09 -0.98 17.44
N THR A 123 5.86 -0.17 16.72
CA THR A 123 5.61 0.20 15.32
C THR A 123 6.85 -0.08 14.48
N VAL A 124 6.67 -0.56 13.26
CA VAL A 124 7.74 -0.77 12.27
C VAL A 124 7.23 -0.38 10.89
N GLU A 125 8.11 0.19 10.07
CA GLU A 125 7.80 0.54 8.69
C GLU A 125 7.68 -0.71 7.81
N LEU A 126 6.90 -0.65 6.75
CA LEU A 126 6.77 -1.71 5.75
C LEU A 126 8.15 -2.04 5.14
N GLY A 127 8.49 -3.33 5.13
CA GLY A 127 9.75 -3.86 4.63
C GLY A 127 10.94 -3.72 5.59
N ASP A 128 10.83 -2.93 6.66
CA ASP A 128 11.92 -2.77 7.62
C ASP A 128 12.09 -4.02 8.51
N ALA A 129 13.32 -4.20 9.00
CA ALA A 129 13.63 -5.28 9.92
C ALA A 129 13.07 -5.00 11.31
N TYR A 130 12.20 -5.89 11.81
CA TYR A 130 11.73 -5.87 13.20
C TYR A 130 12.50 -6.88 14.06
N THR A 131 13.07 -6.43 15.18
CA THR A 131 13.65 -7.31 16.20
C THR A 131 12.87 -7.17 17.50
N ASP A 132 12.36 -8.29 18.00
CA ASP A 132 11.58 -8.32 19.22
C ASP A 132 12.45 -8.08 20.46
N ALA A 133 12.06 -7.12 21.31
CA ALA A 133 12.79 -6.79 22.53
C ALA A 133 12.64 -7.85 23.65
N GLY A 134 11.73 -8.82 23.48
CA GLY A 134 11.48 -9.88 24.44
C GLY A 134 10.66 -9.44 25.65
N ALA A 135 10.64 -10.31 26.66
CA ALA A 135 9.99 -10.10 27.95
C ALA A 135 10.74 -10.87 29.06
N THR A 136 10.52 -10.50 30.32
CA THR A 136 11.10 -11.17 31.49
C THR A 136 10.00 -11.65 32.45
N ALA A 137 10.23 -12.74 33.17
CA ALA A 137 9.40 -13.16 34.30
C ALA A 137 9.97 -12.66 35.63
N ASP A 138 9.12 -12.42 36.63
CA ASP A 138 9.46 -11.85 37.93
C ASP A 138 10.28 -12.76 38.83
N THR A 139 10.12 -14.07 38.71
CA THR A 139 10.84 -15.09 39.48
C THR A 139 11.93 -15.81 38.68
N GLY A 140 12.25 -15.30 37.48
CA GLY A 140 13.38 -15.75 36.65
C GLY A 140 13.09 -16.97 35.78
N GLU A 141 11.82 -17.34 35.61
CA GLU A 141 11.37 -18.37 34.68
C GLU A 141 11.82 -18.05 33.25
N THR A 142 12.05 -19.10 32.47
CA THR A 142 12.30 -18.94 31.04
C THR A 142 11.02 -18.49 30.34
N VAL A 143 11.08 -17.33 29.70
CA VAL A 143 10.01 -16.81 28.87
C VAL A 143 10.10 -17.45 27.47
N VAL A 144 8.99 -17.99 27.00
CA VAL A 144 8.80 -18.50 25.64
C VAL A 144 8.04 -17.47 24.82
N THR A 145 8.58 -17.10 23.67
CA THR A 145 7.95 -16.17 22.72
C THR A 145 7.23 -16.93 21.62
N ILE A 146 5.97 -16.60 21.37
CA ILE A 146 5.09 -17.24 20.38
C ILE A 146 4.52 -16.16 19.46
N GLY A 147 4.57 -16.42 18.16
CA GLY A 147 4.11 -15.50 17.12
C GLY A 147 5.25 -14.95 16.30
N SER A 148 4.90 -14.27 15.21
CA SER A 148 5.83 -13.62 14.29
C SER A 148 5.17 -12.39 13.71
N VAL A 149 6.00 -11.43 13.30
CA VAL A 149 5.57 -10.22 12.59
C VAL A 149 6.00 -10.38 11.14
N ASP A 150 5.06 -10.26 10.20
CA ASP A 150 5.41 -10.16 8.78
C ASP A 150 5.54 -8.68 8.43
N THR A 151 6.78 -8.20 8.33
CA THR A 151 7.02 -6.79 8.04
C THR A 151 6.78 -6.42 6.57
N ASN A 152 6.41 -7.37 5.70
CA ASN A 152 6.08 -7.08 4.30
C ASN A 152 4.57 -6.90 4.07
N THR A 153 3.78 -6.80 5.12
CA THR A 153 2.33 -6.58 5.00
C THR A 153 1.89 -5.63 6.10
N VAL A 154 1.25 -4.53 5.70
CA VAL A 154 0.65 -3.58 6.64
C VAL A 154 -0.41 -4.29 7.48
N GLY A 155 -0.34 -4.11 8.79
CA GLY A 155 -1.23 -4.82 9.70
C GLY A 155 -0.82 -4.77 11.15
N SER A 156 -1.65 -5.38 12.01
CA SER A 156 -1.39 -5.50 13.43
C SER A 156 -1.13 -6.96 13.79
N TYR A 157 0.04 -7.22 14.37
CA TYR A 157 0.55 -8.53 14.72
C TYR A 157 0.61 -8.66 16.24
N THR A 158 0.35 -9.85 16.77
CA THR A 158 0.41 -10.13 18.21
C THR A 158 1.51 -11.13 18.50
N ILE A 159 2.40 -10.77 19.43
CA ILE A 159 3.41 -11.66 19.99
C ILE A 159 2.97 -12.00 21.42
N THR A 160 2.92 -13.28 21.74
CA THR A 160 2.54 -13.79 23.06
C THR A 160 3.78 -14.32 23.78
N TYR A 161 3.96 -13.87 25.02
CA TYR A 161 4.98 -14.38 25.94
C TYR A 161 4.31 -15.29 26.96
N THR A 162 4.91 -16.46 27.20
CA THR A 162 4.46 -17.38 28.24
C THR A 162 5.63 -17.79 29.13
N ALA A 163 5.36 -17.99 30.41
CA ALA A 163 6.32 -18.52 31.37
C ALA A 163 5.59 -19.51 32.29
N THR A 164 6.29 -20.56 32.71
CA THR A 164 5.75 -21.59 33.60
C THR A 164 6.68 -21.75 34.78
N ASP A 165 6.15 -21.63 35.99
CA ASP A 165 6.92 -21.84 37.22
C ASP A 165 7.18 -23.34 37.48
N SER A 166 7.90 -23.65 38.57
CA SER A 166 8.16 -25.03 38.98
C SER A 166 6.93 -25.81 39.46
N ALA A 167 5.85 -25.11 39.84
CA ALA A 167 4.60 -25.69 40.28
C ALA A 167 3.62 -25.96 39.11
N GLY A 168 3.93 -25.46 37.91
CA GLY A 168 3.13 -25.59 36.70
C GLY A 168 2.14 -24.43 36.46
N ASN A 169 2.19 -23.34 37.23
CA ASN A 169 1.37 -22.16 36.96
C ASN A 169 1.91 -21.41 35.75
N ILE A 170 1.00 -20.92 34.88
CA ILE A 170 1.36 -20.29 33.61
C ILE A 170 0.99 -18.80 33.65
N GLY A 171 1.99 -17.96 33.39
CA GLY A 171 1.83 -16.53 33.13
C GLY A 171 1.79 -16.22 31.64
N THR A 172 1.03 -15.21 31.22
CA THR A 172 0.93 -14.78 29.81
C THR A 172 0.89 -13.26 29.68
N ALA A 173 1.58 -12.71 28.68
CA ALA A 173 1.46 -11.31 28.28
C ALA A 173 1.58 -11.18 26.75
N THR A 174 1.06 -10.08 26.17
CA THR A 174 1.07 -9.89 24.71
C THR A 174 1.60 -8.52 24.30
N ARG A 175 2.44 -8.48 23.26
CA ARG A 175 2.83 -7.25 22.56
C ARG A 175 2.06 -7.16 21.24
N THR A 176 1.51 -5.98 20.97
CA THR A 176 1.03 -5.62 19.63
C THR A 176 2.16 -4.95 18.85
N VAL A 177 2.35 -5.36 17.60
CA VAL A 177 3.30 -4.74 16.66
C VAL A 177 2.51 -4.30 15.43
N ASN A 178 2.53 -3.01 15.14
CA ASN A 178 1.87 -2.44 13.97
C ASN A 178 2.92 -2.23 12.87
N VAL A 179 2.74 -2.93 11.75
CA VAL A 179 3.45 -2.66 10.50
C VAL A 179 2.66 -1.58 9.78
N ILE A 180 3.26 -0.42 9.57
CA ILE A 180 2.65 0.73 8.91
C ILE A 180 3.49 1.09 7.69
N ASP A 181 2.85 1.69 6.69
CA ASP A 181 3.56 2.28 5.57
C ASP A 181 3.36 3.79 5.61
N THR A 182 4.47 4.51 5.64
CA THR A 182 4.55 5.97 5.67
C THR A 182 5.40 6.52 4.53
N THR A 183 5.82 5.66 3.61
CA THR A 183 6.72 6.02 2.51
C THR A 183 5.91 6.41 1.29
N ASP A 184 6.20 7.59 0.73
CA ASP A 184 5.53 8.03 -0.49
C ASP A 184 6.03 7.24 -1.72
N PRO A 185 5.15 6.94 -2.70
CA PRO A 185 5.56 6.28 -3.93
C PRO A 185 6.54 7.11 -4.76
N VAL A 186 7.41 6.45 -5.52
CA VAL A 186 8.36 7.12 -6.42
C VAL A 186 7.84 7.10 -7.87
N ILE A 187 7.60 8.29 -8.45
CA ILE A 187 7.13 8.45 -9.83
C ILE A 187 8.30 8.57 -10.81
N THR A 188 8.20 7.85 -11.94
CA THR A 188 9.05 8.01 -13.12
C THR A 188 8.19 8.43 -14.32
N ILE A 189 8.47 9.61 -14.88
CA ILE A 189 7.79 10.11 -16.08
C ILE A 189 8.32 9.35 -17.30
N THR A 190 7.42 8.83 -18.14
CA THR A 190 7.77 8.09 -19.37
C THR A 190 7.95 9.05 -20.54
N GLY A 191 8.95 8.87 -21.40
CA GLY A 191 9.15 9.74 -22.56
C GLY A 191 9.70 11.12 -22.20
N ASP A 192 9.59 12.08 -23.13
CA ASP A 192 10.28 13.36 -23.03
C ASP A 192 9.70 14.26 -21.93
N ASN A 193 10.59 14.95 -21.22
CA ASN A 193 10.26 16.01 -20.27
C ASN A 193 11.37 17.08 -20.29
N PRO A 194 11.16 18.24 -20.93
CA PRO A 194 9.91 18.68 -21.55
C PRO A 194 9.59 17.91 -22.84
N ALA A 195 8.31 17.66 -23.09
CA ALA A 195 7.81 17.23 -24.39
C ALA A 195 7.53 18.45 -25.27
N THR A 196 7.56 18.27 -26.60
CA THR A 196 7.25 19.32 -27.58
C THR A 196 6.19 18.82 -28.56
N VAL A 197 5.23 19.68 -28.89
CA VAL A 197 4.15 19.39 -29.86
C VAL A 197 3.95 20.61 -30.77
N GLU A 198 3.61 20.35 -32.02
CA GLU A 198 3.35 21.39 -33.02
C GLU A 198 1.94 21.97 -32.84
N LEU A 199 1.77 23.27 -33.04
CA LEU A 199 0.50 23.98 -32.96
C LEU A 199 -0.57 23.31 -33.85
N GLY A 200 -1.77 23.13 -33.30
CA GLY A 200 -2.89 22.50 -33.98
C GLY A 200 -2.77 20.98 -34.17
N THR A 201 -1.71 20.35 -33.66
CA THR A 201 -1.54 18.89 -33.71
C THR A 201 -1.91 18.21 -32.41
N ALA A 202 -2.40 16.97 -32.49
CA ALA A 202 -2.82 16.23 -31.29
C ALA A 202 -1.62 15.87 -30.40
N TYR A 203 -1.71 16.20 -29.11
CA TYR A 203 -0.78 15.74 -28.09
C TYR A 203 -1.26 14.40 -27.48
N ILE A 204 -0.37 13.39 -27.47
CA ILE A 204 -0.61 12.10 -26.81
C ILE A 204 0.36 11.97 -25.64
N ASP A 205 -0.20 11.85 -24.44
CA ASP A 205 0.59 11.73 -23.22
C ASP A 205 1.27 10.36 -23.12
N ALA A 206 2.60 10.33 -22.95
CA ALA A 206 3.35 9.08 -22.77
C ALA A 206 3.15 8.44 -21.38
N GLY A 207 2.45 9.13 -20.47
CA GLY A 207 2.15 8.65 -19.12
C GLY A 207 3.34 8.68 -18.17
N ALA A 208 3.16 8.06 -17.02
CA ALA A 208 4.17 7.86 -16.00
C ALA A 208 3.94 6.50 -15.30
N THR A 209 4.97 5.97 -14.67
CA THR A 209 4.91 4.79 -13.80
C THR A 209 5.27 5.18 -12.37
N ALA A 210 4.86 4.41 -11.38
CA ALA A 210 5.30 4.58 -10.00
C ALA A 210 5.70 3.24 -9.39
N THR A 211 6.56 3.30 -8.37
CA THR A 211 6.98 2.13 -7.58
C THR A 211 6.88 2.46 -6.11
N ASP A 212 6.42 1.49 -5.33
CA ASP A 212 6.40 1.50 -3.87
C ASP A 212 6.53 0.06 -3.34
N LEU A 213 6.72 -0.11 -2.02
CA LEU A 213 6.64 -1.40 -1.35
C LEU A 213 5.18 -1.87 -1.18
N ASP A 214 4.25 -0.93 -1.05
CA ASP A 214 2.81 -1.20 -1.07
C ASP A 214 2.23 -1.04 -2.51
N ASP A 215 0.99 -1.50 -2.72
CA ASP A 215 0.34 -1.45 -4.02
C ASP A 215 0.06 -0.01 -4.46
N VAL A 216 0.63 0.42 -5.59
CA VAL A 216 0.55 1.81 -6.10
C VAL A 216 -0.37 1.95 -7.32
N SER A 217 -1.11 3.06 -7.36
CA SER A 217 -1.86 3.52 -8.53
C SER A 217 -1.39 4.90 -9.00
N VAL A 218 -1.47 5.17 -10.30
CA VAL A 218 -1.08 6.46 -10.91
C VAL A 218 -2.28 7.06 -11.65
N THR A 219 -2.52 8.34 -11.41
CA THR A 219 -3.50 9.15 -12.14
C THR A 219 -2.83 10.39 -12.74
N SER A 220 -3.44 11.00 -13.75
CA SER A 220 -2.93 12.23 -14.35
C SER A 220 -4.03 13.26 -14.58
N THR A 221 -3.62 14.53 -14.52
CA THR A 221 -4.44 15.68 -14.96
C THR A 221 -3.62 16.49 -15.95
N SER A 222 -4.26 16.95 -17.02
CA SER A 222 -3.60 17.69 -18.10
C SER A 222 -4.36 18.99 -18.36
N ASN A 223 -3.60 20.07 -18.55
CA ASN A 223 -4.12 21.35 -19.03
C ASN A 223 -3.53 21.74 -20.40
N VAL A 224 -2.95 20.77 -21.12
CA VAL A 224 -2.33 21.03 -22.43
C VAL A 224 -3.39 21.50 -23.43
N ASP A 225 -3.17 22.68 -23.98
CA ASP A 225 -3.95 23.27 -25.06
C ASP A 225 -3.06 23.37 -26.29
N THR A 226 -3.30 22.52 -27.28
CA THR A 226 -2.49 22.44 -28.50
C THR A 226 -2.83 23.51 -29.53
N ASP A 227 -3.84 24.35 -29.27
CA ASP A 227 -4.29 25.39 -30.19
C ASP A 227 -3.68 26.77 -29.85
N THR A 228 -2.85 26.83 -28.82
CA THR A 228 -2.15 28.06 -28.41
C THR A 228 -0.67 27.75 -28.13
N VAL A 229 0.23 28.51 -28.74
CA VAL A 229 1.68 28.43 -28.45
C VAL A 229 1.92 28.77 -26.98
N GLY A 230 2.65 27.90 -26.28
CA GLY A 230 2.85 28.07 -24.84
C GLY A 230 3.48 26.87 -24.15
N SER A 231 3.65 27.01 -22.84
CA SER A 231 4.12 25.94 -21.97
C SER A 231 2.99 25.49 -21.06
N TYR A 232 2.67 24.21 -21.12
CA TYR A 232 1.61 23.55 -20.39
C TYR A 232 2.17 22.43 -19.51
N SER A 233 1.31 21.80 -18.71
CA SER A 233 1.73 20.78 -17.76
C SER A 233 0.79 19.58 -17.73
N VAL A 234 1.38 18.40 -17.59
CA VAL A 234 0.67 17.19 -17.15
C VAL A 234 1.17 16.87 -15.74
N VAL A 235 0.26 16.80 -14.78
CA VAL A 235 0.57 16.46 -13.38
C VAL A 235 0.15 15.01 -13.14
N TYR A 236 1.11 14.20 -12.71
CA TYR A 236 0.92 12.82 -12.29
C TYR A 236 0.85 12.77 -10.76
N THR A 237 -0.10 12.00 -10.24
CA THR A 237 -0.23 11.71 -8.82
C THR A 237 -0.17 10.20 -8.63
N ALA A 238 0.75 9.73 -7.81
CA ALA A 238 0.81 8.34 -7.37
C ALA A 238 0.30 8.25 -5.94
N THR A 239 -0.48 7.20 -5.66
CA THR A 239 -1.01 6.92 -4.33
C THR A 239 -0.95 5.42 -4.09
N ASP A 240 -0.34 5.02 -2.98
CA ASP A 240 -0.31 3.62 -2.53
C ASP A 240 -1.60 3.22 -1.78
N ALA A 241 -1.70 1.96 -1.39
CA ALA A 241 -2.85 1.41 -0.69
C ALA A 241 -2.96 1.88 0.77
N SER A 242 -1.86 2.36 1.35
CA SER A 242 -1.79 2.95 2.70
C SER A 242 -2.17 4.44 2.73
N GLY A 243 -2.25 5.07 1.55
CA GLY A 243 -2.69 6.44 1.34
C GLY A 243 -1.56 7.47 1.26
N ASN A 244 -0.30 7.06 1.21
CA ASN A 244 0.80 7.99 0.96
C ASN A 244 0.81 8.41 -0.52
N SER A 245 1.34 9.59 -0.82
CA SER A 245 1.16 10.16 -2.16
C SER A 245 2.27 11.11 -2.58
N SER A 246 2.67 11.00 -3.83
CA SER A 246 3.64 11.91 -4.46
C SER A 246 3.11 12.47 -5.77
N THR A 247 3.75 13.54 -6.25
CA THR A 247 3.41 14.17 -7.53
C THR A 247 4.64 14.42 -8.39
N ALA A 248 4.47 14.35 -9.70
CA ALA A 248 5.48 14.70 -10.69
C ALA A 248 4.83 15.46 -11.85
N THR A 249 5.59 16.35 -12.51
CA THR A 249 5.05 17.18 -13.59
C THR A 249 5.88 17.02 -14.86
N ARG A 250 5.20 16.75 -15.98
CA ARG A 250 5.75 16.92 -17.32
C ARG A 250 5.42 18.31 -17.83
N THR A 251 6.41 19.02 -18.34
CA THR A 251 6.20 20.23 -19.14
C THR A 251 5.97 19.85 -20.61
N VAL A 252 4.97 20.47 -21.24
CA VAL A 252 4.67 20.29 -22.67
C VAL A 252 4.72 21.65 -23.35
N ASN A 253 5.64 21.81 -24.30
CA ASN A 253 5.80 23.02 -25.09
C ASN A 253 5.02 22.88 -26.40
N VAL A 254 4.01 23.72 -26.59
CA VAL A 254 3.34 23.89 -27.88
C VAL A 254 4.10 24.95 -28.63
N VAL A 255 4.67 24.58 -29.77
CA VAL A 255 5.48 25.45 -30.63
C VAL A 255 4.87 25.49 -32.03
N ASP A 256 5.12 26.57 -32.73
CA ASP A 256 4.73 26.71 -34.13
C ASP A 256 5.99 26.96 -34.96
N THR A 257 6.30 25.96 -35.79
CA THR A 257 7.51 25.88 -36.61
C THR A 257 7.17 25.80 -38.09
N THR A 258 5.89 25.85 -38.45
CA THR A 258 5.41 25.73 -39.82
C THR A 258 5.11 27.09 -40.41
N SER A 259 5.65 27.38 -41.60
CA SER A 259 5.25 28.59 -42.34
C SER A 259 3.81 28.49 -42.87
N PRO A 260 3.12 29.64 -43.01
CA PRO A 260 1.86 29.72 -43.72
C PRO A 260 1.94 29.19 -45.16
N ILE A 261 0.80 28.76 -45.70
CA ILE A 261 0.67 28.29 -47.09
C ILE A 261 -0.22 29.27 -47.88
N ILE A 262 0.33 29.88 -48.93
CA ILE A 262 -0.46 30.69 -49.88
C ILE A 262 -1.14 29.75 -50.90
N ASN A 263 -2.47 29.80 -50.96
CA ASN A 263 -3.30 28.98 -51.83
C ASN A 263 -3.81 29.72 -53.08
N SER A 264 -3.75 31.05 -53.09
CA SER A 264 -4.16 31.86 -54.26
C SER A 264 -3.21 31.69 -55.45
N PRO A 265 -3.68 31.99 -56.67
CA PRO A 265 -2.81 32.05 -57.86
C PRO A 265 -1.72 33.11 -57.74
N SER A 266 -0.59 32.89 -58.42
CA SER A 266 0.49 33.89 -58.55
C SER A 266 0.18 34.99 -59.60
N SER A 267 -1.05 35.08 -60.09
CA SER A 267 -1.46 36.11 -61.04
C SER A 267 -2.94 36.46 -60.94
N PHE A 268 -3.23 37.75 -61.07
CA PHE A 268 -4.58 38.29 -61.21
C PHE A 268 -4.71 39.01 -62.56
N THR A 269 -5.93 39.08 -63.06
CA THR A 269 -6.26 39.86 -64.27
C THR A 269 -7.42 40.78 -63.91
N VAL A 270 -7.24 42.06 -64.17
CA VAL A 270 -8.19 43.12 -63.82
C VAL A 270 -8.36 44.05 -65.01
N GLN A 271 -9.54 44.63 -65.14
CA GLN A 271 -9.72 45.73 -66.09
C GLN A 271 -9.09 47.01 -65.53
N GLU A 272 -8.65 47.89 -66.41
CA GLU A 272 -8.26 49.25 -66.02
C GLU A 272 -9.41 50.02 -65.35
N ASN A 273 -9.10 51.19 -64.80
CA ASN A 273 -10.06 52.07 -64.12
C ASN A 273 -10.76 51.46 -62.89
N GLN A 274 -10.26 50.34 -62.36
CA GLN A 274 -10.77 49.68 -61.16
C GLN A 274 -9.72 49.61 -60.05
N LEU A 275 -10.18 49.74 -58.79
CA LEU A 275 -9.30 49.64 -57.62
C LEU A 275 -9.18 48.21 -57.07
N SER A 276 -10.11 47.31 -57.40
CA SER A 276 -10.13 45.95 -56.85
C SER A 276 -9.21 45.03 -57.63
N ILE A 277 -8.38 44.23 -56.94
CA ILE A 277 -7.53 43.21 -57.56
C ILE A 277 -8.05 41.81 -57.29
N GLY A 278 -8.08 41.42 -56.01
CA GLY A 278 -8.43 40.06 -55.60
C GLY A 278 -7.97 39.80 -54.16
N THR A 279 -8.09 38.55 -53.73
CA THR A 279 -7.72 38.14 -52.37
C THR A 279 -6.62 37.10 -52.41
N VAL A 280 -5.61 37.27 -51.55
CA VAL A 280 -4.59 36.26 -51.27
C VAL A 280 -5.17 35.30 -50.24
N GLU A 281 -5.45 34.08 -50.66
CA GLU A 281 -5.96 33.02 -49.79
C GLU A 281 -4.79 32.29 -49.12
N VAL A 282 -4.89 32.04 -47.81
CA VAL A 282 -3.85 31.42 -47.00
C VAL A 282 -4.44 30.34 -46.10
N SER A 283 -3.63 29.35 -45.74
CA SER A 283 -3.91 28.43 -44.64
C SER A 283 -2.73 28.38 -43.69
N ASP A 284 -3.03 28.43 -42.40
CA ASP A 284 -2.06 28.31 -41.30
C ASP A 284 -2.79 27.82 -40.03
N ALA A 285 -2.06 27.24 -39.08
CA ALA A 285 -2.61 26.82 -37.79
C ALA A 285 -2.78 28.01 -36.83
N GLY A 286 -1.95 29.04 -36.95
CA GLY A 286 -1.98 30.27 -36.19
C GLY A 286 -2.55 31.47 -36.95
N ASP A 287 -2.58 32.61 -36.25
CA ASP A 287 -2.93 33.90 -36.86
C ASP A 287 -1.83 34.37 -37.80
N VAL A 288 -2.21 35.01 -38.90
CA VAL A 288 -1.28 35.50 -39.93
C VAL A 288 -1.40 37.00 -40.17
N THR A 289 -0.31 37.57 -40.66
CA THR A 289 -0.21 38.97 -41.07
C THR A 289 0.28 39.07 -42.51
N PHE A 290 -0.23 40.06 -43.24
CA PHE A 290 0.10 40.30 -44.63
C PHE A 290 0.98 41.54 -44.78
N SER A 291 1.93 41.48 -45.70
CA SER A 291 2.68 42.63 -46.18
C SER A 291 2.88 42.53 -47.69
N VAL A 292 2.97 43.67 -48.37
CA VAL A 292 3.19 43.76 -49.82
C VAL A 292 4.32 44.75 -50.12
N THR A 293 5.15 44.40 -51.09
CA THR A 293 6.26 45.24 -51.58
C THR A 293 6.34 45.17 -53.10
N GLY A 294 7.08 46.08 -53.73
CA GLY A 294 7.33 46.09 -55.18
C GLY A 294 6.51 47.11 -55.98
N SER A 295 5.45 47.68 -55.38
CA SER A 295 4.68 48.79 -55.95
C SER A 295 4.15 49.70 -54.86
N ASP A 296 4.25 51.02 -55.06
CA ASP A 296 3.73 52.02 -54.12
C ASP A 296 2.21 52.25 -54.25
N ILE A 297 1.61 51.80 -55.35
CA ILE A 297 0.18 51.99 -55.62
C ILE A 297 -0.66 50.75 -55.30
N ILE A 298 -0.06 49.64 -54.85
CA ILE A 298 -0.77 48.41 -54.48
C ILE A 298 -0.63 48.21 -52.98
N VAL A 299 -1.76 47.95 -52.33
CA VAL A 299 -1.85 47.67 -50.88
C VAL A 299 -2.56 46.35 -50.65
N ILE A 300 -2.26 45.73 -49.50
CA ILE A 300 -2.94 44.55 -48.99
C ILE A 300 -3.52 44.87 -47.61
N ASP A 301 -4.77 44.50 -47.37
CA ASP A 301 -5.40 44.66 -46.06
C ASP A 301 -5.14 43.45 -45.14
N GLN A 302 -5.63 43.52 -43.90
CA GLN A 302 -5.50 42.44 -42.91
C GLN A 302 -6.24 41.14 -43.30
N ASN A 303 -7.17 41.19 -44.25
CA ASN A 303 -7.93 40.04 -44.73
C ASN A 303 -7.32 39.46 -46.03
N GLY A 304 -6.14 39.94 -46.44
CA GLY A 304 -5.46 39.51 -47.65
C GLY A 304 -6.01 40.12 -48.93
N VAL A 305 -6.86 41.15 -48.87
CA VAL A 305 -7.45 41.79 -50.06
C VAL A 305 -6.45 42.76 -50.67
N LEU A 306 -6.05 42.48 -51.91
CA LEU A 306 -5.24 43.35 -52.75
C LEU A 306 -6.09 44.41 -53.44
N SER A 307 -5.63 45.65 -53.43
CA SER A 307 -6.27 46.76 -54.12
C SER A 307 -5.25 47.80 -54.58
N PHE A 308 -5.62 48.57 -55.60
CA PHE A 308 -4.90 49.77 -56.01
C PHE A 308 -5.31 50.98 -55.16
N LEU A 309 -4.35 51.85 -54.86
CA LEU A 309 -4.57 53.18 -54.30
C LEU A 309 -5.02 54.20 -55.36
N THR A 310 -4.64 53.96 -56.62
CA THR A 310 -5.01 54.76 -57.78
C THR A 310 -5.31 53.80 -58.92
N ALA A 311 -6.44 54.00 -59.59
CA ALA A 311 -6.87 53.09 -60.63
C ALA A 311 -5.80 53.02 -61.74
N PRO A 312 -5.45 51.80 -62.21
CA PRO A 312 -4.48 51.65 -63.28
C PRO A 312 -5.08 52.09 -64.61
N ASP A 313 -4.21 52.52 -65.50
CA ASP A 313 -4.48 52.92 -66.87
C ASP A 313 -3.63 51.97 -67.74
N PHE A 314 -4.28 51.27 -68.68
CA PHE A 314 -3.66 50.23 -69.48
C PHE A 314 -2.58 50.80 -70.40
N GLU A 315 -2.83 51.95 -71.01
CA GLU A 315 -1.92 52.65 -71.92
C GLU A 315 -0.65 53.10 -71.21
N SER A 316 -0.76 53.41 -69.91
CA SER A 316 0.38 53.77 -69.04
C SER A 316 1.19 52.55 -68.60
N GLN A 317 0.52 51.52 -68.07
CA GLN A 317 1.19 50.32 -67.56
C GLN A 317 0.27 49.09 -67.61
N THR A 318 0.66 48.12 -68.44
CA THR A 318 -0.15 46.90 -68.65
C THR A 318 0.07 45.81 -67.60
N THR A 319 1.07 45.94 -66.73
CA THR A 319 1.40 44.91 -65.74
C THR A 319 2.08 45.48 -64.51
N TYR A 320 1.66 45.00 -63.33
CA TYR A 320 2.31 45.25 -62.06
C TYR A 320 2.81 43.94 -61.45
N THR A 321 3.94 44.01 -60.74
CA THR A 321 4.49 42.87 -60.00
C THR A 321 4.70 43.29 -58.56
N VAL A 322 4.17 42.50 -57.62
CA VAL A 322 4.37 42.70 -56.18
C VAL A 322 4.81 41.41 -55.53
N VAL A 323 5.52 41.52 -54.41
CA VAL A 323 5.82 40.38 -53.53
C VAL A 323 4.94 40.50 -52.31
N VAL A 324 4.02 39.55 -52.14
CA VAL A 324 3.23 39.40 -50.92
C VAL A 324 3.98 38.47 -49.99
N THR A 325 4.19 38.90 -48.75
CA THR A 325 4.76 38.09 -47.68
C THR A 325 3.72 37.90 -46.59
N VAL A 326 3.47 36.64 -46.26
CA VAL A 326 2.60 36.23 -45.16
C VAL A 326 3.47 35.71 -44.02
N THR A 327 3.25 36.22 -42.81
CA THR A 327 3.99 35.84 -41.60
C THR A 327 3.01 35.46 -40.51
N ASP A 328 3.19 34.30 -39.89
CA ASP A 328 2.39 33.89 -38.72
C ASP A 328 2.79 34.65 -37.45
N ALA A 329 2.08 34.41 -36.35
CA ALA A 329 2.35 35.00 -35.05
C ALA A 329 3.70 34.56 -34.43
N SER A 330 4.25 33.43 -34.87
CA SER A 330 5.50 32.83 -34.40
C SER A 330 6.72 33.31 -35.18
N GLY A 331 6.50 34.03 -36.28
CA GLY A 331 7.51 34.58 -37.16
C GLY A 331 7.91 33.68 -38.33
N ASN A 332 7.27 32.53 -38.54
CA ASN A 332 7.47 31.77 -39.77
C ASN A 332 6.75 32.48 -40.92
N SER A 333 7.36 32.44 -42.10
CA SER A 333 6.90 33.25 -43.23
C SER A 333 7.02 32.54 -44.56
N VAL A 334 6.22 33.01 -45.50
CA VAL A 334 6.23 32.62 -46.91
C VAL A 334 6.03 33.86 -47.77
N SER A 335 6.68 33.92 -48.93
CA SER A 335 6.50 35.00 -49.90
C SER A 335 6.13 34.44 -51.27
N GLN A 336 5.28 35.17 -51.98
CA GLN A 336 4.91 34.87 -53.37
C GLN A 336 4.98 36.14 -54.21
N GLU A 337 5.62 36.03 -55.38
CA GLU A 337 5.53 37.05 -56.42
C GLU A 337 4.18 36.91 -57.12
N ILE A 338 3.44 38.02 -57.20
CA ILE A 338 2.12 38.12 -57.81
C ILE A 338 2.18 39.11 -58.96
N THR A 339 1.73 38.66 -60.13
CA THR A 339 1.62 39.48 -61.34
C THR A 339 0.17 39.90 -61.57
N ILE A 340 -0.07 41.20 -61.67
CA ILE A 340 -1.38 41.78 -61.98
C ILE A 340 -1.36 42.26 -63.42
N ASN A 341 -2.13 41.60 -64.28
CA ASN A 341 -2.28 41.97 -65.68
C ASN A 341 -3.47 42.92 -65.82
N ILE A 342 -3.24 44.10 -66.41
CA ILE A 342 -4.31 45.05 -66.74
C ILE A 342 -4.85 44.69 -68.11
N THR A 343 -6.16 44.67 -68.26
CA THR A 343 -6.83 44.56 -69.56
C THR A 343 -7.47 45.88 -69.92
N ASN A 344 -7.23 46.31 -71.16
CA ASN A 344 -7.87 47.49 -71.73
C ASN A 344 -9.41 47.34 -71.71
N ASP A 345 -10.11 48.42 -71.35
CA ASP A 345 -11.54 48.61 -71.55
C ASP A 345 -11.79 49.29 -72.90
N PRO A 346 -12.31 48.55 -73.91
CA PRO A 346 -12.50 49.10 -75.24
C PRO A 346 -13.57 50.20 -75.32
N ASP A 347 -14.36 50.39 -74.26
CA ASP A 347 -15.37 51.45 -74.16
C ASP A 347 -14.82 52.74 -73.52
N ASP A 348 -13.54 52.78 -73.09
CA ASP A 348 -12.87 54.02 -72.65
C ASP A 348 -12.31 54.79 -73.85
N ASP A 349 -12.84 55.99 -74.10
CA ASP A 349 -12.52 56.86 -75.24
C ASP A 349 -11.15 57.59 -75.09
N ASP A 350 -10.30 57.21 -74.11
CA ASP A 350 -8.98 57.83 -73.86
C ASP A 350 -7.85 57.31 -74.80
N ASP A 351 -8.20 56.76 -75.97
CA ASP A 351 -7.27 56.58 -77.12
C ASP A 351 -6.77 57.93 -77.69
N ASP A 352 -6.94 59.06 -76.99
CA ASP A 352 -6.25 60.29 -77.36
C ASP A 352 -4.79 60.22 -76.91
N THR A 353 -4.04 59.36 -77.60
CA THR A 353 -2.60 59.54 -77.81
C THR A 353 -2.40 60.84 -78.59
N GLY A 354 -2.58 61.98 -77.90
CA GLY A 354 -2.64 63.33 -78.43
C GLY A 354 -1.49 63.64 -79.38
N THR A 355 -1.66 63.24 -80.64
CA THR A 355 -0.95 63.75 -81.79
C THR A 355 -1.89 64.74 -82.46
N GLY A 356 -2.21 65.80 -81.71
CA GLY A 356 -2.96 66.93 -82.22
C GLY A 356 -2.25 67.53 -83.43
N THR A 357 -2.61 67.10 -84.63
CA THR A 357 -2.47 67.92 -85.83
C THR A 357 -3.75 68.71 -85.99
N GLY A 358 -3.84 69.80 -85.23
CA GLY A 358 -4.86 70.81 -85.44
C GLY A 358 -4.73 71.40 -86.84
N THR A 359 -5.65 71.03 -87.73
CA THR A 359 -6.04 71.84 -88.89
C THR A 359 -7.52 71.63 -89.17
N GLY A 360 -8.35 72.56 -88.71
CA GLY A 360 -9.80 72.51 -88.90
C GLY A 360 -10.37 73.92 -88.95
N THR A 361 -10.17 74.57 -90.08
CA THR A 361 -10.63 75.91 -90.46
C THR A 361 -12.11 76.15 -90.19
N GLY A 362 -12.42 77.32 -89.64
CA GLY A 362 -13.80 77.76 -89.49
C GLY A 362 -14.49 78.02 -90.82
N THR A 363 -15.79 77.72 -90.85
CA THR A 363 -16.79 78.48 -91.59
C THR A 363 -18.10 78.37 -90.81
N GLY A 364 -18.56 79.52 -90.29
CA GLY A 364 -19.89 79.62 -89.73
C GLY A 364 -20.94 79.63 -90.84
N THR A 365 -22.10 79.06 -90.54
CA THR A 365 -23.39 79.54 -91.02
C THR A 365 -24.43 79.16 -89.98
N GLY A 366 -24.92 80.16 -89.26
CA GLY A 366 -26.11 80.00 -88.43
C GLY A 366 -27.35 79.86 -89.29
N THR A 367 -28.24 78.98 -88.88
CA THR A 367 -29.68 79.11 -89.12
C THR A 367 -30.39 78.56 -87.90
N GLY A 368 -30.77 79.47 -87.01
CA GLY A 368 -31.78 79.18 -85.99
C GLY A 368 -33.15 79.12 -86.66
N THR A 369 -33.86 78.03 -86.45
CA THR A 369 -35.31 77.97 -86.55
C THR A 369 -35.80 77.14 -85.38
N GLY A 370 -36.15 77.82 -84.30
CA GLY A 370 -36.99 77.26 -83.25
C GLY A 370 -38.43 77.20 -83.76
N THR A 371 -39.05 76.04 -83.66
CA THR A 371 -40.49 75.89 -83.56
C THR A 371 -40.75 74.77 -82.55
N GLY A 372 -41.07 75.18 -81.32
CA GLY A 372 -41.69 74.30 -80.35
C GLY A 372 -43.18 74.19 -80.62
N THR A 373 -43.68 72.96 -80.51
CA THR A 373 -45.01 72.48 -80.11
C THR A 373 -44.84 70.95 -80.16
N GLY A 374 -44.95 70.15 -79.10
CA GLY A 374 -45.97 70.06 -78.07
C GLY A 374 -46.27 68.57 -77.91
N THR A 375 -46.29 68.08 -76.67
CA THR A 375 -47.00 66.89 -76.16
C THR A 375 -47.51 65.85 -77.18
N SER A 376 -46.98 64.62 -77.15
CA SER A 376 -47.45 63.52 -76.28
C SER A 376 -46.51 62.33 -76.36
#